data_AF-A0A166IUU8-F1
#
_entry.id   AF-A0A166IUU8-F1
#
_cell.length_a   1.000
_cell.length_b   1.000
_cell.length_c   1.000
_cell.angle_alpha   90.00
_cell.angle_beta   90.00
_cell.angle_gamma   90.00
#
_symmetry.space_group_name_H-M   'P 1'
#
loop_
_entity.id
_entity.type
_entity.pdbx_description
1 polymer ?
#
loop_
_entity_poly.entity_id
_entity_poly.type
_entity_poly.pdbx_seq_one_letter_code
_entity_poly.pdbx_strand_id
1 'polypeptide(L)'
;MADTHHRAADALNGPPPPVLPAADPMPSLKRRASESFGDRDDGTAKRVREASPSSVAGSASDVPEEKTVTISGAALADDLEQDLMCGCCSALLYRPVIVNPCQHYFCGSCLLQWVRNGGTSCPACRYISNSVTSSRVLQLMVDILLRHDPTRARTQRERDQADAIYRPNQILRIPPPRELSPEPTILPPGDWIHPCPHCTPGNRWGWTCPQPIPEPTADSGWLIDDGTPPGHGKCGNCENYLALSAPTTNKCDFCLTT
;
A
#
# COMPACT_ATOMS: atom_id res chain seq x y z
N MET A 1 -42.61 2.71 54.96
CA MET A 1 -42.10 3.73 55.92
C MET A 1 -40.96 4.51 55.24
N ALA A 2 -41.20 5.52 54.42
CA ALA A 2 -42.43 6.03 53.80
C ALA A 2 -42.13 6.15 52.29
N ASP A 3 -42.99 5.72 51.37
CA ASP A 3 -44.28 6.34 50.99
C ASP A 3 -44.12 7.76 50.42
N THR A 4 -43.90 7.84 49.10
CA THR A 4 -44.17 9.02 48.28
C THR A 4 -44.98 8.59 47.05
N HIS A 5 -46.17 9.15 46.87
CA HIS A 5 -47.16 8.75 45.87
C HIS A 5 -47.24 9.72 44.68
N HIS A 6 -47.74 9.23 43.53
CA HIS A 6 -48.15 9.97 42.33
C HIS A 6 -47.02 10.68 41.53
N ARG A 7 -47.09 10.79 40.19
CA ARG A 7 -48.25 10.81 39.27
C ARG A 7 -48.08 9.94 38.01
N ALA A 8 -49.19 9.59 37.37
CA ALA A 8 -49.26 9.21 35.95
C ALA A 8 -48.66 10.33 35.06
N ALA A 9 -47.95 10.09 33.95
CA ALA A 9 -48.25 9.24 32.79
C ALA A 9 -49.40 9.78 31.92
N ASP A 10 -49.08 10.65 30.96
CA ASP A 10 -49.79 10.79 29.67
C ASP A 10 -48.97 11.65 28.69
N ALA A 11 -48.56 11.08 27.55
CA ALA A 11 -47.90 11.76 26.42
C ALA A 11 -47.81 10.84 25.19
N LEU A 12 -48.96 10.47 24.62
CA LEU A 12 -49.04 9.62 23.42
C LEU A 12 -48.75 10.40 22.11
N ASN A 13 -48.33 9.66 21.09
CA ASN A 13 -48.44 9.99 19.66
C ASN A 13 -47.68 11.24 19.14
N GLY A 14 -46.39 11.07 18.84
CA GLY A 14 -45.79 11.84 17.74
C GLY A 14 -46.39 11.42 16.38
N PRO A 15 -46.42 12.29 15.37
CA PRO A 15 -47.05 11.99 14.07
C PRO A 15 -46.28 10.91 13.30
N PRO A 16 -46.97 10.01 12.56
CA PRO A 16 -46.33 9.00 11.75
C PRO A 16 -45.58 9.62 10.55
N PRO A 17 -44.48 9.01 10.08
CA PRO A 17 -43.78 9.47 8.89
C PRO A 17 -44.64 9.30 7.63
N PRO A 18 -44.46 10.15 6.59
CA PRO A 18 -45.26 10.09 5.37
C PRO A 18 -45.05 8.77 4.63
N VAL A 19 -46.15 8.06 4.36
CA VAL A 19 -46.15 6.82 3.58
C VAL A 19 -45.94 7.18 2.10
N LEU A 20 -44.78 6.81 1.56
CA LEU A 20 -44.53 6.89 0.12
C LEU A 20 -45.31 5.76 -0.59
N PRO A 21 -45.93 6.03 -1.76
CA PRO A 21 -46.66 5.01 -2.50
C PRO A 21 -45.73 3.90 -3.00
N ALA A 22 -46.24 2.67 -3.03
CA ALA A 22 -45.50 1.54 -3.59
C ALA A 22 -45.27 1.74 -5.10
N ALA A 23 -44.09 1.37 -5.58
CA ALA A 23 -43.76 1.41 -7.01
C ALA A 23 -44.33 0.18 -7.73
N ASP A 24 -45.09 0.41 -8.80
CA ASP A 24 -45.62 -0.65 -9.66
C ASP A 24 -44.50 -1.44 -10.37
N PRO A 25 -44.73 -2.73 -10.67
CA PRO A 25 -43.71 -3.59 -11.27
C PRO A 25 -43.38 -3.20 -12.72
N MET A 26 -42.14 -2.75 -12.93
CA MET A 26 -41.58 -2.42 -14.25
C MET A 26 -41.67 -3.61 -15.23
N PRO A 27 -42.19 -3.43 -16.46
CA PRO A 27 -42.26 -4.50 -17.44
C PRO A 27 -40.88 -4.91 -17.96
N SER A 28 -40.66 -6.22 -18.10
CA SER A 28 -39.35 -6.80 -18.43
C SER A 28 -38.82 -6.39 -19.80
N LEU A 29 -37.73 -5.61 -19.83
CA LEU A 29 -37.10 -5.08 -21.04
C LEU A 29 -36.35 -6.16 -21.85
N LYS A 30 -37.10 -7.05 -22.52
CA LYS A 30 -36.58 -8.04 -23.47
C LYS A 30 -36.07 -7.36 -24.76
N ARG A 31 -34.88 -6.76 -24.71
CA ARG A 31 -34.17 -6.30 -25.92
C ARG A 31 -33.66 -7.50 -26.72
N ARG A 32 -34.40 -7.87 -27.77
CA ARG A 32 -33.91 -8.73 -28.85
C ARG A 32 -32.86 -7.96 -29.65
N ALA A 33 -31.76 -8.61 -30.03
CA ALA A 33 -30.81 -8.01 -30.97
C ALA A 33 -31.47 -7.83 -32.35
N SER A 34 -31.18 -6.72 -33.01
CA SER A 34 -31.68 -6.41 -34.36
C SER A 34 -30.68 -6.87 -35.43
N GLU A 35 -31.12 -7.77 -36.30
CA GLU A 35 -30.37 -8.19 -37.49
C GLU A 35 -30.40 -7.07 -38.55
N SER A 36 -29.24 -6.69 -39.09
CA SER A 36 -29.15 -5.97 -40.36
C SER A 36 -27.77 -6.18 -40.99
N PHE A 37 -27.75 -6.54 -42.26
CA PHE A 37 -26.53 -6.79 -43.04
C PHE A 37 -26.00 -5.50 -43.68
N GLY A 38 -24.74 -5.52 -44.14
CA GLY A 38 -24.09 -4.35 -44.74
C GLY A 38 -22.68 -4.60 -45.26
N ASP A 39 -22.46 -5.71 -45.97
CA ASP A 39 -21.18 -5.95 -46.67
C ASP A 39 -20.98 -5.00 -47.86
N ARG A 40 -19.77 -4.44 -48.01
CA ARG A 40 -19.33 -3.62 -49.14
C ARG A 40 -17.79 -3.66 -49.28
N ASP A 41 -17.30 -4.40 -50.26
CA ASP A 41 -15.90 -4.38 -50.72
C ASP A 41 -15.58 -3.09 -51.52
N ASP A 42 -14.30 -2.65 -51.46
CA ASP A 42 -13.67 -1.73 -52.42
C ASP A 42 -12.13 -1.82 -52.32
N GLY A 43 -11.46 -2.21 -53.42
CA GLY A 43 -9.99 -2.27 -53.52
C GLY A 43 -9.38 -1.00 -54.13
N THR A 44 -8.13 -0.63 -53.90
CA THR A 44 -6.94 -1.36 -54.41
C THR A 44 -5.65 -0.54 -54.16
N ALA A 45 -4.45 -1.16 -54.09
CA ALA A 45 -3.20 -0.68 -54.76
C ALA A 45 -1.89 -1.48 -54.48
N LYS A 46 -1.51 -2.36 -55.42
CA LYS A 46 -0.16 -2.55 -56.04
C LYS A 46 1.15 -2.52 -55.21
N ARG A 47 1.85 -3.67 -55.16
CA ARG A 47 3.19 -3.96 -55.79
C ARG A 47 3.49 -5.49 -55.65
N VAL A 48 3.83 -6.31 -56.67
CA VAL A 48 4.90 -6.26 -57.72
C VAL A 48 6.28 -6.53 -57.09
N ARG A 49 7.11 -7.54 -57.49
CA ARG A 49 7.16 -8.58 -58.58
C ARG A 49 8.25 -9.64 -58.15
N GLU A 50 8.51 -10.81 -58.75
CA GLU A 50 7.90 -11.71 -59.77
C GLU A 50 8.55 -13.13 -59.71
N ALA A 51 7.87 -14.21 -60.12
CA ALA A 51 8.49 -15.43 -60.68
C ALA A 51 7.47 -16.29 -61.47
N SER A 52 7.93 -17.00 -62.51
CA SER A 52 7.16 -17.88 -63.43
C SER A 52 8.17 -18.77 -64.21
N PRO A 53 7.80 -19.85 -64.95
CA PRO A 53 6.45 -20.25 -65.41
C PRO A 53 6.09 -21.76 -65.31
N SER A 54 4.84 -22.11 -65.72
CA SER A 54 4.41 -23.38 -66.36
C SER A 54 4.55 -24.73 -65.59
N SER A 55 3.64 -25.71 -65.74
CA SER A 55 2.36 -25.79 -66.49
C SER A 55 1.53 -27.04 -66.05
N VAL A 56 0.47 -27.34 -66.81
CA VAL A 56 -0.44 -28.52 -66.80
C VAL A 56 -1.48 -28.64 -65.67
N ALA A 57 -2.60 -29.28 -66.01
CA ALA A 57 -3.89 -29.16 -65.33
C ALA A 57 -4.25 -30.36 -64.43
N GLY A 58 -5.11 -30.10 -63.44
CA GLY A 58 -5.81 -31.12 -62.64
C GLY A 58 -6.96 -30.47 -61.86
N SER A 59 -8.15 -31.07 -61.89
CA SER A 59 -9.36 -30.48 -61.32
C SER A 59 -9.61 -30.90 -59.87
N ALA A 60 -9.83 -29.92 -58.99
CA ALA A 60 -10.68 -30.02 -57.81
C ALA A 60 -11.21 -28.62 -57.45
N SER A 61 -12.37 -28.53 -56.81
CA SER A 61 -12.96 -27.25 -56.42
C SER A 61 -12.45 -26.81 -55.05
N ASP A 62 -11.41 -25.98 -55.02
CA ASP A 62 -11.04 -25.20 -53.82
C ASP A 62 -12.13 -24.16 -53.53
N VAL A 63 -13.13 -24.57 -52.75
CA VAL A 63 -13.93 -23.64 -51.95
C VAL A 63 -13.03 -23.14 -50.82
N PRO A 64 -12.92 -21.82 -50.57
CA PRO A 64 -12.19 -21.33 -49.40
C PRO A 64 -12.85 -21.86 -48.13
N GLU A 65 -12.21 -22.85 -47.49
CA GLU A 65 -12.70 -23.42 -46.24
C GLU A 65 -12.59 -22.36 -45.15
N GLU A 66 -13.72 -21.75 -44.81
CA GLU A 66 -13.85 -20.88 -43.64
C GLU A 66 -13.60 -21.73 -42.40
N LYS A 67 -12.34 -21.75 -41.95
CA LYS A 67 -11.90 -22.48 -40.75
C LYS A 67 -12.46 -21.84 -39.50
N THR A 68 -13.73 -22.16 -39.24
CA THR A 68 -14.45 -21.87 -38.00
C THR A 68 -13.66 -22.42 -36.82
N VAL A 69 -13.04 -21.52 -36.06
CA VAL A 69 -12.15 -21.88 -34.95
C VAL A 69 -12.98 -22.44 -33.80
N THR A 70 -12.96 -23.76 -33.66
CA THR A 70 -13.67 -24.49 -32.61
C THR A 70 -12.94 -24.39 -31.27
N ILE A 71 -13.27 -23.35 -30.50
CA ILE A 71 -12.71 -23.16 -29.15
C ILE A 71 -13.18 -24.28 -28.22
N SER A 72 -12.23 -25.03 -27.65
CA SER A 72 -12.53 -26.03 -26.62
C SER A 72 -12.92 -25.35 -25.31
N GLY A 73 -14.08 -25.70 -24.76
CA GLY A 73 -14.56 -25.15 -23.48
C GLY A 73 -13.67 -25.51 -22.28
N ALA A 74 -12.87 -26.58 -22.38
CA ALA A 74 -11.87 -26.92 -21.35
C ALA A 74 -10.67 -25.97 -21.41
N ALA A 75 -10.09 -25.76 -22.59
CA ALA A 75 -8.97 -24.84 -22.78
C ALA A 75 -9.34 -23.40 -22.36
N LEU A 76 -10.55 -22.95 -22.73
CA LEU A 76 -11.06 -21.64 -22.30
C LEU A 76 -11.23 -21.54 -20.76
N ALA A 77 -11.47 -22.65 -20.05
CA ALA A 77 -11.53 -22.67 -18.60
C ALA A 77 -10.13 -22.67 -17.96
N ASP A 78 -9.14 -23.30 -18.59
CA ASP A 78 -7.73 -23.25 -18.18
C ASP A 78 -7.14 -21.83 -18.37
N ASP A 79 -7.34 -21.24 -19.55
CA ASP A 79 -6.95 -19.85 -19.86
C ASP A 79 -7.58 -18.86 -18.86
N LEU A 80 -8.88 -19.03 -18.58
CA LEU A 80 -9.63 -18.18 -17.66
C LEU A 80 -9.23 -18.39 -16.19
N GLU A 81 -8.79 -19.58 -15.77
CA GLU A 81 -8.20 -19.76 -14.44
C GLU A 81 -6.86 -19.02 -14.34
N GLN A 82 -6.00 -19.14 -15.35
CA GLN A 82 -4.70 -18.50 -15.40
C GLN A 82 -4.82 -16.96 -15.31
N ASP A 83 -5.72 -16.36 -16.10
CA ASP A 83 -6.01 -14.92 -16.08
C ASP A 83 -6.80 -14.44 -14.84
N LEU A 84 -7.27 -15.37 -14.00
CA LEU A 84 -7.91 -15.07 -12.72
C LEU A 84 -7.08 -15.52 -11.51
N MET A 85 -5.78 -15.79 -11.66
CA MET A 85 -4.90 -16.07 -10.51
C MET A 85 -4.56 -14.81 -9.70
N CYS A 86 -4.55 -14.92 -8.38
CA CYS A 86 -4.07 -13.85 -7.51
C CYS A 86 -2.53 -13.81 -7.48
N GLY A 87 -1.93 -12.74 -8.02
CA GLY A 87 -0.48 -12.51 -8.05
C GLY A 87 0.25 -12.33 -6.70
N CYS A 88 -0.38 -12.68 -5.58
CA CYS A 88 0.24 -12.80 -4.25
C CYS A 88 0.22 -14.23 -3.68
N CYS A 89 -0.59 -15.14 -4.23
CA CYS A 89 -0.72 -16.51 -3.73
C CYS A 89 -0.91 -17.59 -4.83
N SER A 90 -0.80 -17.21 -6.11
CA SER A 90 -0.80 -18.12 -7.26
C SER A 90 -1.97 -19.11 -7.30
N ALA A 91 -3.15 -18.65 -6.89
CA ALA A 91 -4.40 -19.41 -6.88
C ALA A 91 -5.58 -18.50 -7.25
N LEU A 92 -6.63 -19.09 -7.82
CA LEU A 92 -7.83 -18.40 -8.33
C LEU A 92 -8.35 -17.31 -7.37
N LEU A 93 -8.71 -16.14 -7.91
CA LEU A 93 -9.12 -14.97 -7.13
C LEU A 93 -10.28 -15.25 -6.18
N TYR A 94 -10.21 -14.65 -5.00
CA TYR A 94 -11.25 -14.74 -3.97
C TYR A 94 -11.43 -13.38 -3.30
N ARG A 95 -12.65 -12.82 -3.36
CA ARG A 95 -12.96 -11.44 -2.99
C ARG A 95 -11.98 -10.44 -3.66
N PRO A 96 -11.96 -10.38 -5.00
CA PRO A 96 -10.95 -9.64 -5.75
C PRO A 96 -11.03 -8.14 -5.51
N VAL A 97 -9.86 -7.54 -5.32
CA VAL A 97 -9.64 -6.08 -5.24
C VAL A 97 -8.64 -5.65 -6.29
N ILE A 98 -8.87 -4.46 -6.86
CA ILE A 98 -8.02 -3.82 -7.87
C ILE A 98 -7.24 -2.68 -7.21
N VAL A 99 -5.95 -2.57 -7.53
CA VAL A 99 -5.05 -1.51 -7.06
C VAL A 99 -4.98 -0.40 -8.10
N ASN A 100 -5.45 0.80 -7.75
CA ASN A 100 -5.52 1.96 -8.63
C ASN A 100 -4.32 2.91 -8.41
N PRO A 101 -3.72 3.47 -9.48
CA PRO A 101 -4.19 3.44 -10.88
C PRO A 101 -3.76 2.20 -11.67
N CYS A 102 -2.80 1.41 -11.19
CA CYS A 102 -2.09 0.39 -11.97
C CYS A 102 -2.88 -0.87 -12.38
N GLN A 103 -4.18 -0.96 -12.09
CA GLN A 103 -5.14 -2.04 -12.43
C GLN A 103 -4.79 -3.49 -12.03
N HIS A 104 -3.68 -3.74 -11.35
CA HIS A 104 -3.32 -5.07 -10.85
C HIS A 104 -4.30 -5.54 -9.77
N TYR A 105 -4.69 -6.81 -9.83
CA TYR A 105 -5.73 -7.40 -8.98
C TYR A 105 -5.19 -8.49 -8.04
N PHE A 106 -5.82 -8.61 -6.87
CA PHE A 106 -5.44 -9.57 -5.83
C PHE A 106 -6.67 -10.01 -5.03
N CYS A 107 -6.56 -11.11 -4.26
CA CYS A 107 -7.50 -11.37 -3.17
C CYS A 107 -7.40 -10.22 -2.15
N GLY A 108 -8.53 -9.71 -1.67
CA GLY A 108 -8.54 -8.64 -0.67
C GLY A 108 -7.84 -9.04 0.64
N SER A 109 -7.86 -10.32 0.99
CA SER A 109 -7.09 -10.88 2.11
C SER A 109 -5.58 -10.77 1.90
N CYS A 110 -5.07 -11.20 0.74
CA CYS A 110 -3.65 -11.12 0.40
C CYS A 110 -3.14 -9.67 0.38
N LEU A 111 -3.89 -8.74 -0.22
CA LEU A 111 -3.47 -7.34 -0.29
C LEU A 111 -3.54 -6.65 1.08
N LEU A 112 -4.55 -6.96 1.91
CA LEU A 112 -4.63 -6.45 3.28
C LEU A 112 -3.49 -7.00 4.15
N GLN A 113 -3.11 -8.26 3.96
CA GLN A 113 -1.97 -8.86 4.67
C GLN A 113 -0.63 -8.26 4.22
N TRP A 114 -0.47 -7.98 2.91
CA TRP A 114 0.68 -7.22 2.40
C TRP A 114 0.81 -5.84 3.07
N VAL A 115 -0.29 -5.09 3.17
CA VAL A 115 -0.32 -3.78 3.86
C VAL A 115 0.00 -3.93 5.36
N ARG A 116 -0.58 -4.92 6.05
CA ARG A 116 -0.28 -5.21 7.46
C ARG A 116 1.20 -5.54 7.70
N ASN A 117 1.85 -6.18 6.73
CA ASN A 117 3.27 -6.51 6.76
C ASN A 117 4.19 -5.34 6.35
N GLY A 118 3.66 -4.10 6.27
CA GLY A 118 4.44 -2.90 5.91
C GLY A 118 4.51 -2.58 4.42
N GLY A 119 3.70 -3.25 3.59
CA GLY A 119 3.63 -3.00 2.14
C GLY A 119 3.04 -1.63 1.80
N THR A 120 3.85 -0.77 1.15
CA THR A 120 3.53 0.63 0.80
C THR A 120 3.35 0.88 -0.71
N SER A 121 3.28 -0.19 -1.50
CA SER A 121 3.12 -0.13 -2.96
C SER A 121 2.38 -1.37 -3.50
N CYS A 122 2.07 -1.39 -4.80
CA CYS A 122 1.46 -2.54 -5.46
C CYS A 122 2.37 -3.80 -5.38
N PRO A 123 1.91 -4.97 -4.90
CA PRO A 123 2.73 -6.17 -4.78
C PRO A 123 3.42 -6.61 -6.09
N ALA A 124 2.72 -6.47 -7.21
CA ALA A 124 3.21 -6.88 -8.53
C ALA A 124 4.16 -5.83 -9.14
N CYS A 125 3.66 -4.64 -9.49
CA CYS A 125 4.42 -3.65 -10.24
C CYS A 125 5.14 -2.58 -9.38
N ARG A 126 5.03 -2.63 -8.05
CA ARG A 126 5.67 -1.69 -7.09
C ARG A 126 5.32 -0.21 -7.25
N TYR A 127 4.34 0.12 -8.10
CA TYR A 127 3.77 1.46 -8.22
C TYR A 127 3.16 1.94 -6.89
N ILE A 128 3.33 3.23 -6.57
CA ILE A 128 2.79 3.86 -5.36
C ILE A 128 1.29 4.14 -5.57
N SER A 129 0.44 3.33 -4.95
CA SER A 129 -1.00 3.30 -5.22
C SER A 129 -1.81 3.53 -3.95
N ASN A 130 -2.45 4.69 -3.81
CA ASN A 130 -3.15 5.08 -2.57
C ASN A 130 -4.64 4.66 -2.54
N SER A 131 -5.10 3.89 -3.53
CA SER A 131 -6.52 3.57 -3.73
C SER A 131 -6.72 2.12 -4.15
N VAL A 132 -7.66 1.44 -3.51
CA VAL A 132 -7.99 0.02 -3.74
C VAL A 132 -9.52 -0.13 -3.74
N THR A 133 -10.04 -0.92 -4.69
CA THR A 133 -11.48 -1.07 -4.92
C THR A 133 -11.85 -2.54 -5.16
N SER A 134 -12.85 -3.07 -4.46
CA SER A 134 -13.40 -4.41 -4.73
C SER A 134 -14.00 -4.49 -6.15
N SER A 135 -13.71 -5.55 -6.90
CA SER A 135 -14.18 -5.70 -8.28
C SER A 135 -15.31 -6.71 -8.40
N ARG A 136 -16.54 -6.23 -8.65
CA ARG A 136 -17.66 -7.14 -8.91
C ARG A 136 -17.50 -7.89 -10.24
N VAL A 137 -16.83 -7.30 -11.23
CA VAL A 137 -16.57 -7.93 -12.54
C VAL A 137 -15.67 -9.14 -12.39
N LEU A 138 -14.51 -9.01 -11.74
CA LEU A 138 -13.61 -10.14 -11.49
C LEU A 138 -14.29 -11.22 -10.64
N GLN A 139 -15.08 -10.82 -9.62
CA GLN A 139 -15.85 -11.79 -8.85
C GLN A 139 -16.90 -12.51 -9.72
N LEU A 140 -17.58 -11.83 -10.65
CA LEU A 140 -18.51 -12.47 -11.59
C LEU A 140 -17.81 -13.45 -12.54
N MET A 141 -16.60 -13.17 -12.99
CA MET A 141 -15.82 -14.08 -13.83
C MET A 141 -15.45 -15.36 -13.07
N VAL A 142 -14.96 -15.23 -11.82
CA VAL A 142 -14.75 -16.37 -10.92
C VAL A 142 -16.06 -17.12 -10.63
N ASP A 143 -17.16 -16.39 -10.36
CA ASP A 143 -18.48 -16.97 -10.12
C ASP A 143 -18.98 -17.77 -11.35
N ILE A 144 -18.57 -17.41 -12.57
CA ILE A 144 -18.93 -18.12 -13.82
C ILE A 144 -18.05 -19.37 -13.99
N LEU A 145 -16.72 -19.22 -13.89
CA LEU A 145 -15.77 -20.34 -13.99
C LEU A 145 -16.15 -21.47 -13.03
N LEU A 146 -16.37 -21.14 -11.74
CA LEU A 146 -16.74 -22.12 -10.71
C LEU A 146 -18.17 -22.69 -10.82
N ARG A 147 -19.02 -22.13 -11.70
CA ARG A 147 -20.33 -22.71 -12.04
C ARG A 147 -20.24 -23.75 -13.15
N HIS A 148 -19.21 -23.70 -13.98
CA HIS A 148 -18.97 -24.66 -15.06
C HIS A 148 -17.92 -25.72 -14.69
N ASP A 149 -16.92 -25.35 -13.90
CA ASP A 149 -15.96 -26.26 -13.28
C ASP A 149 -15.80 -25.98 -11.77
N PRO A 150 -16.60 -26.65 -10.91
CA PRO A 150 -16.47 -26.52 -9.46
C PRO A 150 -15.18 -27.11 -8.87
N THR A 151 -14.39 -27.87 -9.63
CA THR A 151 -13.18 -28.53 -9.11
C THR A 151 -12.03 -27.56 -8.84
N ARG A 152 -12.02 -26.43 -9.56
CA ARG A 152 -11.08 -25.29 -9.39
C ARG A 152 -11.38 -24.42 -8.16
N ALA A 153 -12.39 -24.77 -7.36
CA ALA A 153 -12.74 -24.01 -6.17
C ALA A 153 -11.70 -24.24 -5.05
N ARG A 154 -11.09 -23.14 -4.55
CA ARG A 154 -10.28 -23.14 -3.30
C ARG A 154 -10.95 -23.93 -2.19
N THR A 155 -10.17 -24.63 -1.36
CA THR A 155 -10.72 -25.42 -0.25
C THR A 155 -11.48 -24.53 0.75
N GLN A 156 -12.42 -25.12 1.49
CA GLN A 156 -13.21 -24.39 2.49
C GLN A 156 -12.29 -23.66 3.51
N ARG A 157 -11.22 -24.32 3.96
CA ARG A 157 -10.26 -23.76 4.94
C ARG A 157 -9.58 -22.49 4.44
N GLU A 158 -9.19 -22.44 3.16
CA GLU A 158 -8.59 -21.24 2.56
C GLU A 158 -9.59 -20.09 2.45
N ARG A 159 -10.87 -20.40 2.15
CA ARG A 159 -11.95 -19.40 2.14
C ARG A 159 -12.17 -18.85 3.54
N ASP A 160 -12.30 -19.70 4.54
CA ASP A 160 -12.47 -19.31 5.95
C ASP A 160 -11.30 -18.45 6.47
N GLN A 161 -10.06 -18.81 6.09
CA GLN A 161 -8.86 -18.05 6.44
C GLN A 161 -8.83 -16.67 5.73
N ALA A 162 -9.21 -16.60 4.46
CA ALA A 162 -9.33 -15.34 3.74
C ALA A 162 -10.43 -14.44 4.35
N ASP A 163 -11.55 -15.03 4.77
CA ASP A 163 -12.69 -14.38 5.40
C ASP A 163 -12.37 -13.77 6.77
N ALA A 164 -11.55 -14.46 7.56
CA ALA A 164 -11.04 -13.95 8.84
C ALA A 164 -10.11 -12.75 8.65
N ILE A 165 -9.43 -12.65 7.50
CA ILE A 165 -8.53 -11.54 7.17
C ILE A 165 -9.29 -10.34 6.58
N TYR A 166 -10.17 -10.57 5.60
CA TYR A 166 -10.82 -9.52 4.79
C TYR A 166 -12.29 -9.83 4.47
N ARG A 167 -13.16 -8.83 4.69
CA ARG A 167 -14.59 -8.89 4.36
C ARG A 167 -14.91 -8.02 3.12
N PRO A 168 -15.90 -8.38 2.29
CA PRO A 168 -16.29 -7.57 1.14
C PRO A 168 -16.72 -6.18 1.59
N ASN A 169 -16.51 -5.17 0.75
CA ASN A 169 -16.85 -3.77 1.01
C ASN A 169 -16.10 -3.12 2.19
N GLN A 170 -15.17 -3.84 2.85
CA GLN A 170 -14.23 -3.23 3.79
C GLN A 170 -13.29 -2.28 3.04
N ILE A 171 -13.10 -1.07 3.58
CA ILE A 171 -12.15 -0.09 3.06
C ILE A 171 -10.73 -0.66 3.22
N LEU A 172 -10.02 -0.78 2.09
CA LEU A 172 -8.61 -1.15 2.02
C LEU A 172 -7.85 0.05 1.43
N ARG A 173 -6.77 0.46 2.08
CA ARG A 173 -5.83 1.48 1.60
C ARG A 173 -4.41 0.95 1.78
N ILE A 174 -3.57 1.17 0.79
CA ILE A 174 -2.12 0.99 0.91
C ILE A 174 -1.59 2.33 1.45
N PRO A 175 -0.81 2.33 2.56
CA PRO A 175 -0.20 3.55 3.07
C PRO A 175 0.91 4.02 2.12
N PRO A 176 1.19 5.34 2.05
CA PRO A 176 2.38 5.82 1.35
C PRO A 176 3.65 5.22 1.98
N PRO A 177 4.77 5.17 1.24
CA PRO A 177 6.08 4.94 1.84
C PRO A 177 6.28 5.86 3.05
N ARG A 178 6.84 5.33 4.15
CA ARG A 178 7.30 6.20 5.23
C ARG A 178 8.34 7.14 4.65
N GLU A 179 8.18 8.43 4.90
CA GLU A 179 9.28 9.37 4.72
C GLU A 179 10.49 8.84 5.49
N LEU A 180 11.67 8.92 4.86
CA LEU A 180 12.90 8.76 5.62
C LEU A 180 12.87 9.79 6.75
N SER A 181 13.38 9.43 7.94
CA SER A 181 13.69 10.47 8.92
C SER A 181 14.50 11.55 8.19
N PRO A 182 14.23 12.85 8.40
CA PRO A 182 15.20 13.86 7.98
C PRO A 182 16.56 13.40 8.49
N GLU A 183 17.57 13.45 7.62
CA GLU A 183 18.93 13.15 8.05
C GLU A 183 19.20 14.00 9.30
N PRO A 184 19.76 13.42 10.38
CA PRO A 184 20.14 14.24 11.52
C PRO A 184 21.02 15.35 10.96
N THR A 185 20.72 16.61 11.30
CA THR A 185 21.55 17.72 10.85
C THR A 185 22.92 17.58 11.50
N ILE A 186 23.78 16.82 10.83
CA ILE A 186 25.22 16.87 10.99
C ILE A 186 25.59 18.24 10.46
N LEU A 187 25.41 19.24 11.35
CA LEU A 187 26.24 20.42 11.34
C LEU A 187 27.66 19.91 11.06
N PRO A 188 28.40 20.51 10.10
CA PRO A 188 29.81 20.18 9.98
C PRO A 188 30.39 20.30 11.40
N PRO A 189 31.27 19.38 11.82
CA PRO A 189 31.97 19.54 13.08
C PRO A 189 32.85 20.77 12.93
N GLY A 190 32.28 21.95 13.21
CA GLY A 190 33.05 23.11 13.61
C GLY A 190 33.81 22.64 14.84
N ASP A 191 35.12 22.77 14.78
CA ASP A 191 36.06 22.18 15.71
C ASP A 191 35.96 22.89 17.07
N TRP A 192 34.82 22.72 17.76
CA TRP A 192 34.45 23.41 18.98
C TRP A 192 34.53 22.47 20.18
N ILE A 193 35.05 22.99 21.29
CA ILE A 193 35.06 22.29 22.56
C ILE A 193 33.72 22.47 23.27
N HIS A 194 33.00 21.37 23.50
CA HIS A 194 31.78 21.39 24.31
C HIS A 194 32.09 21.65 25.79
N PRO A 195 31.21 22.37 26.52
CA PRO A 195 31.40 22.66 27.94
C PRO A 195 31.44 21.41 28.83
N CYS A 196 32.28 21.47 29.87
CA CYS A 196 32.27 20.43 30.90
C CYS A 196 31.04 20.58 31.83
N PRO A 197 30.67 19.54 32.62
CA PRO A 197 29.47 19.58 33.46
C PRO A 197 29.44 20.67 34.54
N HIS A 198 30.60 21.27 34.83
CA HIS A 198 30.78 22.37 35.79
C HIS A 198 30.77 23.76 35.12
N CYS A 199 30.72 23.85 33.79
CA CYS A 199 30.57 25.13 33.08
C CYS A 199 29.13 25.68 33.16
N THR A 200 28.13 24.79 33.19
CA THR A 200 26.72 25.17 33.19
C THR A 200 26.33 25.89 34.51
N PRO A 201 25.72 27.08 34.47
CA PRO A 201 25.16 27.72 35.65
C PRO A 201 24.05 26.87 36.29
N GLY A 202 23.98 26.85 37.62
CA GLY A 202 22.95 26.07 38.35
C GLY A 202 23.15 24.54 38.30
N ASN A 203 24.35 24.06 37.99
CA ASN A 203 24.66 22.63 37.98
C ASN A 203 24.52 21.97 39.37
N ARG A 204 24.39 20.63 39.37
CA ARG A 204 24.13 19.82 40.58
C ARG A 204 25.29 19.75 41.59
N TRP A 205 26.48 20.24 41.25
CA TRP A 205 27.67 20.16 42.12
C TRP A 205 27.86 21.42 42.99
N GLY A 206 27.09 22.49 42.75
CA GLY A 206 27.16 23.73 43.53
C GLY A 206 28.44 24.55 43.33
N TRP A 207 29.24 24.21 42.32
CA TRP A 207 30.48 24.89 41.94
C TRP A 207 30.49 25.07 40.42
N THR A 208 30.97 26.21 39.95
CA THR A 208 31.06 26.54 38.51
C THR A 208 32.48 26.90 38.12
N CYS A 209 32.88 26.54 36.89
CA CYS A 209 34.17 26.92 36.33
C CYS A 209 34.42 28.45 36.40
N PRO A 210 35.57 28.92 36.91
CA PRO A 210 35.88 30.36 36.96
C PRO A 210 35.96 31.03 35.59
N GLN A 211 36.30 30.26 34.56
CA GLN A 211 36.13 30.60 33.15
C GLN A 211 35.38 29.44 32.50
N PRO A 212 34.03 29.51 32.35
CA PRO A 212 33.28 28.45 31.72
C PRO A 212 33.54 28.47 30.20
N ILE A 213 33.62 27.27 29.61
CA ILE A 213 33.63 27.09 28.16
C ILE A 213 32.24 27.52 27.64
N PRO A 214 32.14 28.35 26.59
CA PRO A 214 30.85 28.72 26.00
C PRO A 214 30.20 27.52 25.29
N GLU A 215 28.87 27.43 25.32
CA GLU A 215 28.14 26.43 24.53
C GLU A 215 28.30 26.74 23.03
N PRO A 216 28.75 25.78 22.19
CA PRO A 216 29.00 26.04 20.78
C PRO A 216 27.72 26.40 20.01
N THR A 217 27.78 27.54 19.35
CA THR A 217 26.78 28.09 18.42
C THR A 217 27.48 28.43 17.10
N ALA A 218 26.72 28.85 16.08
CA ALA A 218 27.29 29.14 14.76
C ALA A 218 28.40 30.22 14.78
N ASP A 219 28.28 31.21 15.67
CA ASP A 219 29.15 32.39 15.73
C ASP A 219 29.94 32.50 17.05
N SER A 220 29.81 31.54 17.97
CA SER A 220 30.48 31.57 19.27
C SER A 220 30.71 30.18 19.85
N GLY A 221 31.96 29.90 20.21
CA GLY A 221 32.45 28.67 20.81
C GLY A 221 33.94 28.82 21.17
N TRP A 222 34.58 27.77 21.66
CA TRP A 222 36.04 27.70 21.85
C TRP A 222 36.63 26.69 20.86
N LEU A 223 37.63 27.04 20.03
CA LEU A 223 38.12 26.09 19.03
C LEU A 223 39.07 25.04 19.61
N ILE A 224 39.07 23.83 19.04
CA ILE A 224 40.04 22.77 19.34
C ILE A 224 41.47 23.23 18.98
N ASP A 225 41.60 24.05 17.93
CA ASP A 225 42.85 24.70 17.52
C ASP A 225 43.36 25.76 18.53
N ASP A 226 42.46 26.39 19.31
CA ASP A 226 42.85 27.27 20.45
C ASP A 226 43.42 26.45 21.63
N GLY A 227 43.39 25.11 21.53
CA GLY A 227 43.97 24.19 22.50
C GLY A 227 43.06 23.93 23.71
N THR A 228 43.68 23.55 24.83
CA THR A 228 42.92 23.20 26.05
C THR A 228 42.46 24.47 26.78
N PRO A 229 41.14 24.65 27.05
CA PRO A 229 40.63 25.84 27.72
C PRO A 229 41.24 26.03 29.13
N PRO A 230 41.47 27.29 29.57
CA PRO A 230 41.96 27.59 30.90
C PRO A 230 41.16 26.88 32.01
N GLY A 231 41.86 26.32 33.00
CA GLY A 231 41.26 25.58 34.11
C GLY A 231 40.63 24.23 33.74
N HIS A 232 40.75 23.77 32.50
CA HIS A 232 40.20 22.50 32.02
C HIS A 232 41.30 21.52 31.58
N GLY A 233 40.93 20.24 31.43
CA GLY A 233 41.77 19.20 30.85
C GLY A 233 40.94 18.19 30.08
N LYS A 234 41.49 17.64 28.98
CA LYS A 234 40.84 16.60 28.17
C LYS A 234 40.98 15.22 28.84
N CYS A 235 39.89 14.47 28.96
CA CYS A 235 39.93 13.11 29.53
C CYS A 235 40.53 12.11 28.52
N GLY A 236 41.61 11.43 28.87
CA GLY A 236 42.24 10.39 28.03
C GLY A 236 41.45 9.08 27.85
N ASN A 237 40.20 8.99 28.34
CA ASN A 237 39.36 7.78 28.23
C ASN A 237 38.04 8.01 27.49
N CYS A 238 37.42 9.20 27.63
CA CYS A 238 36.17 9.55 26.92
C CYS A 238 36.24 10.86 26.13
N GLU A 239 37.43 11.45 26.02
CA GLU A 239 37.75 12.70 25.30
C GLU A 239 37.01 13.98 25.72
N ASN A 240 36.02 13.89 26.62
CA ASN A 240 35.34 15.03 27.24
C ASN A 240 36.29 15.87 28.11
N TYR A 241 35.99 17.16 28.20
CA TYR A 241 36.74 18.09 29.05
C TYR A 241 36.21 18.03 30.49
N LEU A 242 37.11 18.20 31.46
CA LEU A 242 36.83 18.25 32.90
C LEU A 242 37.47 19.50 33.52
N ALA A 243 36.89 19.99 34.62
CA ALA A 243 37.41 21.14 35.34
C ALA A 243 38.51 20.73 36.34
N LEU A 244 39.73 21.24 36.18
CA LEU A 244 40.89 20.93 37.01
C LEU A 244 40.82 21.57 38.41
N SER A 245 40.00 22.60 38.58
CA SER A 245 39.80 23.32 39.85
C SER A 245 38.53 22.92 40.60
N ALA A 246 37.81 21.89 40.14
CA ALA A 246 36.59 21.43 40.80
C ALA A 246 36.92 20.82 42.18
N PRO A 247 36.23 21.23 43.27
CA PRO A 247 36.62 20.85 44.64
C PRO A 247 36.41 19.37 44.99
N THR A 248 35.84 18.57 44.09
CA THR A 248 35.43 17.18 44.36
C THR A 248 35.97 16.13 43.37
N THR A 249 36.58 16.51 42.23
CA THR A 249 36.81 15.57 41.11
C THR A 249 38.15 15.75 40.37
N ASN A 250 39.20 15.03 40.80
CA ASN A 250 40.38 14.74 39.95
C ASN A 250 40.13 13.60 38.94
N LYS A 251 38.86 13.27 38.65
CA LYS A 251 38.42 12.18 37.79
C LYS A 251 37.33 12.71 36.86
N CYS A 252 37.24 12.20 35.64
CA CYS A 252 36.19 12.62 34.72
C CYS A 252 34.83 12.06 35.16
N ASP A 253 33.88 12.94 35.50
CA ASP A 253 32.52 12.57 35.92
C ASP A 253 31.84 11.59 34.93
N PHE A 254 32.02 11.78 33.62
CA PHE A 254 31.44 10.90 32.59
C PHE A 254 31.94 9.45 32.69
N CYS A 255 33.21 9.23 33.04
CA CYS A 255 33.79 7.89 33.23
C CYS A 255 33.49 7.28 34.62
N LEU A 256 32.79 8.00 35.50
CA LEU A 256 32.29 7.49 36.78
C LEU A 256 30.81 7.07 36.69
N THR A 257 30.14 7.39 35.58
CA THR A 257 28.74 7.06 35.30
C THR A 257 28.54 5.90 34.32
N THR A 258 29.62 5.21 33.95
CA THR A 258 29.69 4.08 33.01
C THR A 258 30.29 2.85 33.68
#